data_AF-A0A356T6V3-F1
#
_entry.id   AF-A0A356T6V3-F1
#
_cell.length_a   1.000
_cell.length_b   1.000
_cell.length_c   1.000
_cell.angle_alpha   90.00
_cell.angle_beta   90.00
_cell.angle_gamma   90.00
#
_symmetry.space_group_name_H-M   'P 1'
#
loop_
_entity.id
_entity.type
_entity.pdbx_description
1 polymer ?
#
loop_
_entity_poly.entity_id
_entity_poly.type
_entity_poly.pdbx_seq_one_letter_code
_entity_poly.pdbx_strand_id
1 'polypeptide(L)'
;MTAPAAAACQNHREREAIGICVECRARICSECVTKVDGINYCVACYAVLAERGARRKASAERPTATWLAGLAAFGLLTLVTLLTWGLLEAALPGGS
;
A
#
# COMPACT_ATOMS: atom_id res chain seq x y z
N MET A 1 12.11 41.25 -32.03
CA MET A 1 11.18 40.55 -31.10
C MET A 1 11.79 39.18 -30.86
N THR A 2 12.63 39.03 -29.84
CA THR A 2 13.31 37.76 -29.53
C THR A 2 12.30 36.87 -28.81
N ALA A 3 11.81 35.82 -29.46
CA ALA A 3 10.94 34.83 -28.84
C ALA A 3 11.67 34.19 -27.64
N PRO A 4 11.01 33.95 -26.50
CA PRO A 4 11.64 33.26 -25.38
C PRO A 4 12.11 31.88 -25.88
N ALA A 5 13.38 31.56 -25.66
CA ALA A 5 13.93 30.25 -26.00
C ALA A 5 13.03 29.17 -25.40
N ALA A 6 12.33 28.42 -26.25
CA ALA A 6 11.47 27.33 -25.82
C ALA A 6 12.28 26.45 -24.89
N ALA A 7 11.85 26.37 -23.64
CA ALA A 7 12.62 25.67 -22.64
C ALA A 7 12.65 24.19 -23.01
N ALA A 8 13.84 23.63 -23.24
CA ALA A 8 13.97 22.22 -23.56
C ALA A 8 13.58 21.34 -22.36
N CYS A 9 13.10 20.14 -22.65
CA CYS A 9 12.88 19.11 -21.65
C CYS A 9 14.22 18.75 -20.97
N GLN A 10 14.18 18.53 -19.65
CA GLN A 10 15.37 18.08 -18.91
C GLN A 10 15.93 16.75 -19.44
N ASN A 11 15.06 15.86 -19.93
CA ASN A 11 15.44 14.55 -20.46
C ASN A 11 15.82 14.58 -21.96
N HIS A 12 15.27 15.54 -22.72
CA HIS A 12 15.46 15.61 -24.17
C HIS A 12 15.77 17.05 -24.58
N ARG A 13 16.98 17.28 -25.08
CA ARG A 13 17.40 18.62 -25.53
C ARG A 13 16.69 19.09 -26.80
N GLU A 14 16.19 18.15 -27.59
CA GLU A 14 15.50 18.38 -28.87
C GLU A 14 14.00 18.66 -28.72
N ARG A 15 13.42 18.40 -27.54
CA ARG A 15 11.98 18.52 -27.31
C ARG A 15 11.66 19.72 -26.43
N GLU A 16 10.61 20.44 -26.82
CA GLU A 16 10.07 21.53 -26.03
C GLU A 16 9.39 21.00 -24.77
N ALA A 17 9.62 21.66 -23.64
CA ALA A 17 8.93 21.37 -22.40
C ALA A 17 7.53 21.98 -22.43
N ILE A 18 6.54 21.15 -22.12
CA ILE A 18 5.12 21.55 -22.06
C ILE A 18 4.58 21.63 -20.64
N GLY A 19 5.34 21.14 -19.66
CA GLY A 19 4.92 21.07 -18.26
C GLY A 19 6.08 21.13 -17.28
N ILE A 20 5.74 21.33 -16.01
CA ILE A 20 6.69 21.40 -14.89
C ILE A 20 6.33 20.30 -13.89
N CYS A 21 7.32 19.52 -13.47
CA CYS A 21 7.17 18.54 -12.41
C CYS A 21 6.92 19.25 -11.07
N VAL A 22 5.89 18.86 -10.32
CA VAL A 22 5.58 19.50 -9.02
C VAL A 22 6.68 19.29 -7.97
N GLU A 23 7.38 18.15 -8.03
CA GLU A 23 8.38 17.75 -7.03
C GLU A 23 9.73 18.45 -7.26
N CYS A 24 10.38 18.20 -8.41
CA CYS A 24 11.71 18.75 -8.71
C CYS A 24 11.68 20.07 -9.51
N ARG A 25 10.50 20.57 -9.90
CA ARG A 25 10.31 21.77 -10.75
C ARG A 25 11.04 21.72 -12.09
N ALA A 26 11.41 20.53 -12.54
CA ALA A 26 12.00 20.32 -13.84
C ALA A 26 10.96 20.52 -14.96
N ARG A 27 11.43 21.10 -16.06
CA ARG A 27 10.65 21.28 -17.29
C ARG A 27 10.68 19.99 -18.10
N ILE A 28 9.51 19.47 -18.45
CA ILE A 28 9.32 18.15 -19.07
C ILE A 28 8.42 18.20 -20.30
N CYS A 29 8.71 17.36 -21.29
CA CYS A 29 7.91 17.21 -22.50
C CYS A 29 6.68 16.31 -22.26
N SER A 30 5.83 16.16 -23.28
CA SER A 30 4.61 15.34 -23.26
C SER A 30 4.85 13.85 -23.00
N GLU A 31 6.01 13.33 -23.36
CA GLU A 31 6.36 11.92 -23.13
C GLU A 31 6.95 11.71 -21.72
N CYS A 32 7.65 12.71 -21.19
CA CYS A 32 8.26 12.64 -19.87
C CYS A 32 7.29 13.00 -18.72
N VAL A 33 6.12 13.54 -19.03
CA VAL A 33 5.11 13.90 -18.02
C VAL A 33 4.26 12.69 -17.64
N THR A 34 4.30 12.34 -16.36
CA THR A 34 3.42 11.35 -15.76
C THR A 34 2.40 12.10 -14.90
N LYS A 35 1.12 12.01 -15.25
CA LYS A 35 0.04 12.61 -14.45
C LYS A 35 -0.43 11.62 -13.39
N VAL A 36 -0.33 12.04 -12.13
CA VAL A 36 -0.89 11.32 -10.98
C VAL A 36 -1.90 12.25 -10.32
N ASP A 37 -3.17 11.85 -10.27
CA ASP A 37 -4.25 12.67 -9.70
C ASP A 37 -4.33 14.10 -10.28
N GLY A 38 -4.06 14.24 -11.58
CA GLY A 38 -4.04 15.53 -12.29
C GLY A 38 -2.76 16.36 -12.08
N ILE A 39 -1.81 15.87 -11.28
CA ILE A 39 -0.55 16.53 -10.98
C ILE A 39 0.56 16.00 -11.88
N ASN A 40 1.35 16.89 -12.47
CA ASN A 40 2.45 16.54 -13.36
C ASN A 40 3.71 16.14 -12.56
N TYR A 41 4.20 14.93 -12.79
CA TYR A 41 5.48 14.41 -12.30
C TYR A 41 6.41 14.08 -13.46
N CYS A 42 7.72 14.23 -13.25
CA CYS A 42 8.71 13.63 -14.15
C CYS A 42 8.86 12.13 -13.83
N VAL A 43 9.34 11.36 -14.81
CA VAL A 43 9.55 9.91 -14.68
C VAL A 43 10.40 9.54 -13.45
N ALA A 44 11.45 10.32 -13.16
CA ALA A 44 12.32 10.08 -12.00
C ALA A 44 11.58 10.27 -10.67
N CYS A 45 10.83 11.36 -10.52
CA CYS A 45 10.05 11.61 -9.31
C CYS A 45 8.89 10.63 -9.15
N TYR A 46 8.28 10.22 -10.27
CA TYR A 46 7.23 9.20 -10.27
C TYR A 46 7.75 7.85 -9.78
N ALA A 47 8.95 7.42 -10.21
CA ALA A 47 9.57 6.18 -9.73
C ALA A 47 9.75 6.19 -8.21
N VAL A 48 10.25 7.29 -7.65
CA VAL A 48 10.40 7.47 -6.19
C VAL A 48 9.04 7.44 -5.48
N LEU A 49 8.01 8.06 -6.06
CA LEU A 49 6.65 8.04 -5.51
C LEU A 49 6.06 6.61 -5.50
N ALA A 50 6.27 5.86 -6.57
CA ALA A 50 5.82 4.47 -6.70
C ALA A 50 6.48 3.56 -5.65
N GLU A 51 7.80 3.71 -5.43
CA GLU A 51 8.52 2.95 -4.41
C GLU A 51 8.00 3.24 -2.98
N ARG A 52 7.71 4.51 -2.68
CA ARG A 52 7.11 4.90 -1.40
C ARG A 52 5.72 4.30 -1.21
N GLY A 53 4.91 4.27 -2.28
CA GLY A 53 3.59 3.63 -2.27
C GLY A 53 3.67 2.12 -2.05
N ALA A 54 4.59 1.43 -2.73
CA ALA A 54 4.82 0.00 -2.60
C ALA A 54 5.25 -0.39 -1.18
N ARG A 55 6.18 0.35 -0.57
CA ARG A 55 6.59 0.11 0.83
C ARG A 55 5.47 0.31 1.84
N ARG A 56 4.58 1.29 1.63
CA ARG A 56 3.41 1.47 2.51
C ARG A 56 2.45 0.29 2.41
N LYS A 57 2.21 -0.25 1.21
CA LYS A 57 1.36 -1.45 1.03
C LYS A 57 1.98 -2.67 1.69
N ALA A 58 3.27 -2.94 1.47
CA ALA A 58 3.97 -4.05 2.10
C ALA A 58 3.99 -3.97 3.65
N SER A 59 3.93 -2.77 4.23
CA SER A 59 3.80 -2.57 5.68
C SER A 59 2.36 -2.68 6.19
N ALA A 60 1.38 -2.29 5.36
CA ALA A 60 -0.05 -2.45 5.66
C ALA A 60 -0.50 -3.93 5.59
N GLU A 61 0.24 -4.74 4.83
CA GLU A 61 0.09 -6.20 4.73
C GLU A 61 0.72 -6.95 5.91
N ARG A 62 0.78 -6.35 7.12
CA ARG A 62 0.95 -7.17 8.33
C ARG A 62 -0.26 -8.09 8.40
N PRO A 63 -0.10 -9.40 8.14
CA PRO A 63 -1.24 -10.29 8.07
C PRO A 63 -1.79 -10.43 9.49
N THR A 64 -2.94 -9.78 9.72
CA THR A 64 -4.04 -10.34 10.51
C THR A 64 -3.65 -11.12 11.76
N ALA A 65 -2.93 -10.48 12.69
CA ALA A 65 -2.84 -10.96 14.08
C ALA A 65 -4.25 -11.19 14.68
N THR A 66 -5.26 -10.52 14.15
CA THR A 66 -6.68 -10.69 14.46
C THR A 66 -7.26 -12.06 14.11
N TRP A 67 -6.85 -12.69 13.01
CA TRP A 67 -7.40 -14.01 12.62
C TRP A 67 -6.80 -15.15 13.44
N LEU A 68 -5.50 -15.08 13.75
CA LEU A 68 -4.85 -16.04 14.65
C LEU A 68 -5.40 -15.94 16.08
N ALA A 69 -5.66 -14.71 16.56
CA ALA A 69 -6.31 -14.50 17.85
C ALA A 69 -7.73 -15.08 17.89
N GLY A 70 -8.49 -14.94 16.79
CA GLY A 70 -9.84 -15.52 16.67
C GLY A 70 -9.85 -17.04 16.73
N LEU A 71 -8.93 -17.71 16.02
CA LEU A 71 -8.81 -19.17 16.05
C LEU A 71 -8.38 -19.69 17.42
N ALA A 72 -7.45 -18.99 18.10
CA ALA A 72 -7.01 -19.35 19.43
C ALA A 72 -8.14 -19.22 20.47
N ALA A 73 -8.93 -18.15 20.40
CA ALA A 73 -10.08 -17.94 21.29
C ALA A 73 -11.16 -19.02 21.09
N PHE A 74 -11.46 -19.37 19.83
CA PHE A 74 -12.42 -20.42 19.51
C PHE A 74 -11.94 -21.80 19.97
N GLY A 75 -10.66 -22.12 19.78
CA GLY A 75 -10.05 -23.36 20.26
C GLY A 75 -10.07 -23.47 21.80
N LEU A 76 -9.81 -22.37 22.51
CA LEU A 76 -9.88 -22.37 23.97
C LEU A 76 -11.30 -22.56 24.49
N LEU A 77 -12.29 -21.87 23.90
CA LEU A 77 -13.70 -22.00 24.29
C LEU A 77 -14.25 -23.41 24.06
N THR A 78 -13.93 -24.01 22.92
CA THR A 78 -14.33 -25.40 22.61
C THR A 78 -13.69 -26.39 23.57
N LEU A 79 -12.39 -26.24 23.88
CA LEU A 79 -11.70 -27.09 24.85
C LEU A 79 -12.32 -26.98 26.26
N VAL A 80 -12.58 -25.77 26.75
CA VAL A 80 -13.19 -25.56 28.07
C VAL A 80 -14.57 -26.20 28.15
N THR A 81 -15.37 -26.06 27.08
CA THR A 81 -16.72 -26.64 27.01
C THR A 81 -16.69 -28.18 27.03
N LEU A 82 -15.73 -28.80 26.35
CA LEU A 82 -15.58 -30.27 26.38
C LEU A 82 -15.11 -30.76 27.76
N LEU A 83 -14.20 -30.03 28.41
CA LEU A 83 -13.71 -30.37 29.75
C LEU A 83 -14.80 -30.24 30.80
N THR A 84 -15.64 -29.20 30.73
CA THR A 84 -16.76 -29.04 31.67
C THR A 84 -17.81 -30.12 31.47
N TRP A 85 -18.13 -30.47 30.22
CA TRP A 85 -19.06 -31.57 29.92
C TRP A 85 -18.52 -32.93 30.41
N GLY A 86 -17.27 -33.26 30.10
CA GLY A 86 -16.65 -34.51 30.55
C GLY A 86 -16.51 -34.59 32.08
N LEU A 87 -16.20 -33.48 32.74
CA LEU A 87 -16.16 -33.42 34.21
C LEU A 87 -17.55 -33.63 34.82
N LEU A 88 -18.60 -33.09 34.19
CA LEU A 88 -19.98 -33.27 34.63
C LEU A 88 -20.41 -34.75 34.50
N GLU A 89 -20.10 -35.41 33.39
CA GLU A 89 -20.36 -36.85 33.21
C GLU A 89 -19.58 -37.70 34.22
N ALA A 90 -18.33 -37.37 34.50
CA ALA A 90 -17.53 -38.06 35.50
C ALA A 90 -18.05 -37.86 36.93
N ALA A 91 -18.64 -36.70 37.23
CA ALA A 91 -19.19 -36.37 38.55
C ALA A 91 -20.60 -36.95 38.79
N LEU A 92 -21.36 -37.24 37.72
CA LEU A 92 -22.67 -37.89 37.79
C LEU A 92 -22.65 -39.20 36.98
N PRO A 93 -21.93 -40.24 37.44
CA PRO A 93 -21.92 -41.54 36.78
C PRO A 93 -23.26 -42.25 37.00
N GLY A 94 -24.30 -41.87 36.26
CA GLY A 94 -25.64 -42.46 36.37
C GLY A 94 -26.78 -41.74 35.67
N GLY A 95 -26.51 -40.91 34.67
CA GLY A 95 -27.50 -40.06 34.00
C GLY A 95 -27.78 -40.37 32.53
N SER A 96 -27.83 -41.65 32.14
CA SER A 96 -28.55 -42.14 30.94
C SER A 96 -28.74 -43.65 31.02
#